data_AF-W0Q352-F1
#
_entry.id   AF-W0Q352-F1
#
_cell.length_a   1.000
_cell.length_b   1.000
_cell.length_c   1.000
_cell.angle_alpha   90.00
_cell.angle_beta   90.00
_cell.angle_gamma   90.00
#
_symmetry.space_group_name_H-M   'P 1'
#
loop_
_entity.id
_entity.type
_entity.pdbx_description
1 polymer ?
#
loop_
_entity_poly.entity_id
_entity_poly.type
_entity_poly.pdbx_seq_one_letter_code
_entity_poly.pdbx_strand_id
1 'polypeptide(L)'
;MSLITHIHIAYGSESGNAEKLAQQLAQQPFLNHYSMSLSTLNETDLTTFKPNSLLLVLTSSFGDGEPPENADEFAEKLENLTACNVKYAIFGLGDITYDKFCGYSKQLDCLLQAKQAQAVIERVDADLNYQEIFKQWLPLVQQVLTQLNEAPLTHQLSVQVYGEDATYQAEVLEIKHLANSNPPVYHLRLSLKNSGIFYQAGDLIYIKVNQPEQLLNQYAEWFDDTQALDVLRNKELRLLSKNVLRDIQKICGSQALKDLTKISNKKALEQYLYGRDLLDVLQDFDPNKTVTLADLEPMLSNLSARAYSISSCGKTHSDYVDLCVRHVYYDLNGRAYQGTASDYLAKLQAGEFVSIFAKANPNFRLPEHLNAPVVMIGSGTGIAPHIAFLQELESQYQNVESYLFFGERYRSKDFLYQAELENYLANGTLTQLFTAFSRDQAEKFYVQNALANQAELVWKLIQQGAYFYICGSKAMSKAIDAEIIKIAEEIGGQPYVDDFNNIIAKLVAEGRLMRDVY
;
A
#
# COMPACT_ATOMS: atom_id res chain seq x y z
N MET A 1 -40.89 -18.99 18.94
CA MET A 1 -39.56 -18.36 18.90
C MET A 1 -39.23 -17.90 20.31
N SER A 2 -38.18 -18.43 20.94
CA SER A 2 -37.82 -17.97 22.28
C SER A 2 -37.18 -16.57 22.17
N LEU A 3 -37.79 -15.61 22.86
CA LEU A 3 -37.27 -14.24 22.96
C LEU A 3 -35.94 -14.28 23.71
N ILE A 4 -34.93 -13.56 23.21
CA ILE A 4 -33.68 -13.36 23.94
C ILE A 4 -34.00 -12.67 25.27
N THR A 5 -33.43 -13.17 26.35
CA THR A 5 -33.64 -12.63 27.70
C THR A 5 -32.35 -12.15 28.34
N HIS A 6 -31.22 -12.72 27.93
CA HIS A 6 -29.90 -12.40 28.44
C HIS A 6 -28.95 -12.13 27.28
N ILE A 7 -28.16 -11.06 27.38
CA ILE A 7 -27.15 -10.70 26.39
C ILE A 7 -25.79 -10.69 27.10
N HIS A 8 -24.87 -11.49 26.59
CA HIS A 8 -23.50 -11.55 27.06
C HIS A 8 -22.63 -10.87 26.02
N ILE A 9 -22.04 -9.73 26.38
CA ILE A 9 -21.06 -9.04 25.53
C ILE A 9 -19.68 -9.51 26.00
N ALA A 10 -18.92 -10.13 25.11
CA ALA A 10 -17.59 -10.63 25.39
C ALA A 10 -16.58 -9.98 24.44
N TYR A 11 -15.38 -9.66 24.94
CA TYR A 11 -14.34 -9.08 24.09
C TYR A 11 -12.96 -9.71 24.27
N GLY A 12 -12.20 -9.72 23.17
CA GLY A 12 -10.77 -10.02 23.15
C GLY A 12 -10.03 -8.81 22.58
N SER A 13 -9.09 -8.23 23.33
CA SER A 13 -8.48 -6.96 22.97
C SER A 13 -7.06 -6.83 23.52
N GLU A 14 -6.11 -6.56 22.63
CA GLU A 14 -4.71 -6.30 23.01
C GLU A 14 -4.48 -4.79 23.26
N SER A 15 -4.84 -3.94 22.29
CA SER A 15 -4.66 -2.48 22.34
C SER A 15 -5.86 -1.70 22.90
N GLY A 16 -6.84 -2.41 23.47
CA GLY A 16 -8.09 -1.82 24.00
C GLY A 16 -9.15 -1.39 22.96
N ASN A 17 -8.93 -1.58 21.65
CA ASN A 17 -9.90 -1.18 20.62
C ASN A 17 -11.21 -1.98 20.67
N ALA A 18 -11.13 -3.31 20.77
CA ALA A 18 -12.32 -4.16 20.85
C ALA A 18 -13.03 -3.99 22.20
N GLU A 19 -12.28 -3.78 23.29
CA GLU A 19 -12.84 -3.43 24.60
C GLU A 19 -13.68 -2.15 24.55
N LYS A 20 -13.15 -1.08 23.95
CA LYS A 20 -13.89 0.19 23.79
C LYS A 20 -15.18 -0.01 23.01
N LEU A 21 -15.16 -0.79 21.92
CA LEU A 21 -16.38 -1.10 21.18
C LEU A 21 -17.38 -1.91 22.01
N ALA A 22 -16.92 -2.86 22.81
CA ALA A 22 -17.78 -3.68 23.67
C ALA A 22 -18.45 -2.82 24.75
N GLN A 23 -17.71 -1.87 25.34
CA GLN A 23 -18.25 -0.87 26.26
C GLN A 23 -19.26 0.05 25.57
N GLN A 24 -18.99 0.50 24.34
CA GLN A 24 -19.93 1.30 23.53
C GLN A 24 -21.19 0.54 23.16
N LEU A 25 -21.08 -0.77 22.88
CA LEU A 25 -22.22 -1.64 22.62
C LEU A 25 -23.09 -1.77 23.87
N ALA A 26 -22.49 -2.02 25.04
CA ALA A 26 -23.19 -2.16 26.30
C ALA A 26 -23.99 -0.90 26.70
N GLN A 27 -23.62 0.27 26.18
CA GLN A 27 -24.29 1.55 26.42
C GLN A 27 -25.42 1.84 25.41
N GLN A 28 -25.69 0.96 24.44
CA GLN A 28 -26.71 1.21 23.43
C GLN A 28 -28.13 1.17 24.03
N PRO A 29 -28.98 2.19 23.77
CA PRO A 29 -30.31 2.27 24.38
C PRO A 29 -31.22 1.06 24.10
N PHE A 30 -31.07 0.43 22.94
CA PHE A 30 -31.86 -0.74 22.55
C PHE A 30 -31.55 -2.00 23.37
N LEU A 31 -30.46 -2.01 24.14
CA LEU A 31 -30.10 -3.12 25.02
C LEU A 31 -30.64 -2.98 26.46
N ASN A 32 -31.13 -1.80 26.85
CA ASN A 32 -31.55 -1.49 28.23
C ASN A 32 -32.68 -2.39 28.78
N HIS A 33 -33.39 -3.12 27.91
CA HIS A 33 -34.49 -4.02 28.28
C HIS A 33 -34.06 -5.46 28.54
N TYR A 34 -32.77 -5.79 28.36
CA TYR A 34 -32.24 -7.14 28.54
C TYR A 34 -31.34 -7.21 29.77
N SER A 35 -31.28 -8.38 30.41
CA SER A 35 -30.25 -8.66 31.41
C SER A 35 -28.90 -8.79 30.71
N MET A 36 -27.92 -7.98 31.08
CA MET A 36 -26.62 -7.94 30.40
C MET A 36 -25.45 -8.30 31.29
N SER A 37 -24.42 -8.91 30.70
CA SER A 37 -23.07 -9.01 31.26
C SER A 37 -22.03 -8.54 30.24
N LEU A 38 -20.95 -7.93 30.73
CA LEU A 38 -19.78 -7.56 29.95
C LEU A 38 -18.56 -8.22 30.59
N SER A 39 -17.79 -8.99 29.81
CA SER A 39 -16.61 -9.72 30.28
C SER A 39 -15.56 -9.84 29.19
N THR A 40 -14.33 -10.20 29.57
CA THR A 40 -13.35 -10.68 28.57
C THR A 40 -13.79 -12.05 28.03
N LEU A 41 -13.23 -12.47 26.89
CA LEU A 41 -13.48 -13.79 26.33
C LEU A 41 -13.02 -14.90 27.30
N ASN A 42 -11.84 -14.78 27.91
CA ASN A 42 -11.35 -15.79 28.85
C ASN A 42 -12.22 -15.95 30.10
N GLU A 43 -12.89 -14.89 30.56
CA GLU A 43 -13.83 -14.93 31.69
C GLU A 43 -15.22 -15.45 31.31
N THR A 44 -15.51 -15.61 30.01
CA THR A 44 -16.83 -16.01 29.54
C THR A 44 -17.02 -17.53 29.65
N ASP A 45 -17.89 -17.96 30.56
CA ASP A 45 -18.24 -19.37 30.73
C ASP A 45 -19.57 -19.72 30.04
N LEU A 46 -19.46 -20.33 28.85
CA LEU A 46 -20.60 -20.75 28.03
C LEU A 46 -21.45 -21.85 28.69
N THR A 47 -20.94 -22.59 29.68
CA THR A 47 -21.73 -23.62 30.38
C THR A 47 -22.83 -23.03 31.26
N THR A 48 -22.70 -21.74 31.61
CA THR A 48 -23.69 -21.00 32.39
C THR A 48 -24.84 -20.44 31.56
N PHE A 49 -24.73 -20.50 30.22
CA PHE A 49 -25.65 -19.83 29.32
C PHE A 49 -26.96 -20.60 29.20
N LYS A 50 -28.07 -19.86 29.13
CA LYS A 50 -29.40 -20.43 28.95
C LYS A 50 -29.73 -20.48 27.45
N PRO A 51 -30.66 -21.33 27.00
CA PRO A 51 -31.07 -21.38 25.58
C PRO A 51 -31.57 -20.05 24.97
N ASN A 52 -31.94 -19.09 25.84
CA ASN A 52 -32.42 -17.76 25.46
C ASN A 52 -31.34 -16.67 25.65
N SER A 53 -30.07 -17.06 25.74
CA SER A 53 -28.92 -16.17 25.77
C SER A 53 -28.43 -15.84 24.35
N LEU A 54 -27.99 -14.60 24.16
CA LEU A 54 -27.27 -14.14 22.97
C LEU A 54 -25.84 -13.74 23.38
N LEU A 55 -24.84 -14.28 22.69
CA LEU A 55 -23.43 -13.90 22.82
C LEU A 55 -23.07 -12.88 21.73
N LEU A 56 -22.62 -11.70 22.11
CA LEU A 56 -22.08 -10.69 21.20
C LEU A 56 -20.56 -10.61 21.43
N VAL A 57 -19.78 -11.05 20.46
CA VAL A 57 -18.31 -11.09 20.56
C VAL A 57 -17.71 -9.92 19.79
N LEU A 58 -16.83 -9.15 20.42
CA LEU A 58 -16.00 -8.14 19.77
C LEU A 58 -14.54 -8.49 20.01
N THR A 59 -13.81 -8.91 18.98
CA THR A 59 -12.45 -9.41 19.21
C THR A 59 -11.47 -8.93 18.15
N SER A 60 -10.28 -8.51 18.56
CA SER A 60 -9.15 -8.31 17.65
C SER A 60 -8.44 -9.63 17.34
N SER A 61 -7.64 -9.66 16.28
CA SER A 61 -6.60 -10.68 16.10
C SER A 61 -5.23 -10.03 16.35
N PHE A 62 -4.28 -10.80 16.87
CA PHE A 62 -2.90 -10.38 17.13
C PHE A 62 -1.91 -11.20 16.30
N GLY A 63 -0.72 -10.65 16.03
CA GLY A 63 0.31 -11.31 15.22
C GLY A 63 -0.24 -11.84 13.87
N ASP A 64 0.02 -13.11 13.58
CA ASP A 64 -0.44 -13.78 12.36
C ASP A 64 -1.85 -14.39 12.52
N GLY A 65 -2.77 -13.65 13.13
CA GLY A 65 -4.17 -14.06 13.32
C GLY A 65 -4.45 -14.86 14.60
N GLU A 66 -3.58 -14.73 15.60
CA GLU A 66 -3.70 -15.34 16.93
C GLU A 66 -4.71 -14.57 17.82
N PRO A 67 -5.24 -15.20 18.88
CA PRO A 67 -6.02 -14.50 19.89
C PRO A 67 -5.22 -13.40 20.61
N PRO A 68 -5.89 -12.33 21.06
CA PRO A 68 -5.37 -11.45 22.11
C PRO A 68 -5.19 -12.21 23.45
N GLU A 69 -4.34 -11.70 24.34
CA GLU A 69 -4.02 -12.37 25.61
C GLU A 69 -5.27 -12.64 26.47
N ASN A 70 -6.26 -11.75 26.47
CA ASN A 70 -7.52 -11.95 27.21
C ASN A 70 -8.57 -12.83 26.50
N ALA A 71 -8.16 -13.55 25.45
CA ALA A 71 -9.02 -14.44 24.66
C ALA A 71 -8.35 -15.78 24.27
N ASP A 72 -7.10 -16.00 24.64
CA ASP A 72 -6.30 -17.17 24.25
C ASP A 72 -6.83 -18.50 24.81
N GLU A 73 -7.37 -18.50 26.03
CA GLU A 73 -7.98 -19.69 26.65
C GLU A 73 -9.39 -20.00 26.11
N PHE A 74 -10.09 -19.03 25.55
CA PHE A 74 -11.51 -19.18 25.19
C PHE A 74 -11.73 -20.22 24.09
N ALA A 75 -10.86 -20.25 23.08
CA ALA A 75 -10.94 -21.23 21.99
C ALA A 75 -10.77 -22.66 22.53
N GLU A 76 -9.79 -22.88 23.42
CA GLU A 76 -9.56 -24.18 24.06
C GLU A 76 -10.75 -24.60 24.94
N LYS A 77 -11.32 -23.66 25.73
CA LYS A 77 -12.53 -23.92 26.53
C LYS A 77 -13.70 -24.33 25.64
N LEU A 78 -13.89 -23.66 24.50
CA LEU A 78 -14.93 -23.96 23.53
C LEU A 78 -14.73 -25.32 22.86
N GLU A 79 -13.49 -25.67 22.48
CA GLU A 79 -13.14 -26.97 21.90
C GLU A 79 -13.48 -28.14 22.83
N ASN A 80 -13.32 -27.95 24.14
CA ASN A 80 -13.63 -28.95 25.17
C ASN A 80 -15.13 -29.14 25.44
N LEU A 81 -15.99 -28.24 24.95
CA LEU A 81 -17.44 -28.41 25.08
C LEU A 81 -17.97 -29.46 24.11
N THR A 82 -18.93 -30.28 24.56
CA THR A 82 -19.64 -31.21 23.65
C THR A 82 -20.52 -30.45 22.66
N ALA A 83 -21.27 -29.45 23.15
CA ALA A 83 -22.13 -28.57 22.37
C ALA A 83 -22.35 -27.25 23.12
N CYS A 84 -22.67 -26.20 22.38
CA CYS A 84 -22.95 -24.86 22.84
C CYS A 84 -24.24 -24.38 22.14
N ASN A 85 -25.40 -24.63 22.77
CA ASN A 85 -26.70 -24.25 22.22
C ASN A 85 -27.02 -22.78 22.48
N VAL A 86 -26.16 -21.88 21.99
CA VAL A 86 -26.28 -20.43 22.16
C VAL A 86 -26.43 -19.75 20.80
N LYS A 87 -27.08 -18.59 20.80
CA LYS A 87 -27.08 -17.70 19.63
C LYS A 87 -25.91 -16.75 19.74
N TYR A 88 -25.27 -16.40 18.63
CA TYR A 88 -24.13 -15.48 18.67
C TYR A 88 -23.99 -14.58 17.43
N ALA A 89 -23.29 -13.47 17.60
CA ALA A 89 -22.77 -12.64 16.51
C ALA A 89 -21.34 -12.17 16.84
N ILE A 90 -20.48 -12.07 15.83
CA ILE A 90 -19.06 -11.70 16.00
C ILE A 90 -18.75 -10.46 15.17
N PHE A 91 -18.13 -9.49 15.80
CA PHE A 91 -17.50 -8.34 15.18
C PHE A 91 -15.98 -8.48 15.34
N GLY A 92 -15.30 -8.90 14.28
CA GLY A 92 -13.86 -9.11 14.24
C GLY A 92 -13.13 -7.83 13.84
N LEU A 93 -12.08 -7.49 14.57
CA LEU A 93 -11.14 -6.42 14.21
C LEU A 93 -9.84 -7.08 13.72
N GLY A 94 -9.37 -6.65 12.57
CA GLY A 94 -8.11 -7.10 11.99
C GLY A 94 -7.42 -5.97 11.25
N ASP A 95 -6.31 -6.31 10.63
CA ASP A 95 -5.60 -5.43 9.72
C ASP A 95 -5.23 -6.25 8.47
N ILE A 96 -5.65 -5.79 7.29
CA ILE A 96 -5.43 -6.49 6.03
C ILE A 96 -3.94 -6.62 5.66
N THR A 97 -3.05 -5.91 6.37
CA THR A 97 -1.60 -6.05 6.18
C THR A 97 -1.04 -7.36 6.71
N TYR A 98 -1.79 -8.06 7.57
CA TYR A 98 -1.39 -9.34 8.13
C TYR A 98 -1.97 -10.49 7.30
N ASP A 99 -1.19 -11.54 7.12
CA ASP A 99 -1.55 -12.71 6.28
C ASP A 99 -2.89 -13.33 6.69
N LYS A 100 -3.17 -13.39 8.00
CA LYS A 100 -4.43 -13.91 8.54
C LYS A 100 -5.34 -12.78 9.04
N PHE A 101 -5.77 -11.91 8.13
CA PHE A 101 -6.77 -10.87 8.40
C PHE A 101 -8.00 -11.45 9.13
N CYS A 102 -8.32 -10.92 10.32
CA CYS A 102 -9.39 -11.41 11.20
C CYS A 102 -9.28 -12.92 11.53
N GLY A 103 -8.05 -13.45 11.61
CA GLY A 103 -7.78 -14.88 11.79
C GLY A 103 -8.47 -15.48 13.02
N TYR A 104 -8.43 -14.79 14.16
CA TYR A 104 -9.00 -15.33 15.39
C TYR A 104 -10.53 -15.30 15.40
N SER A 105 -11.16 -14.22 14.91
CA SER A 105 -12.62 -14.17 14.78
C SER A 105 -13.15 -15.22 13.78
N LYS A 106 -12.39 -15.49 12.71
CA LYS A 106 -12.67 -16.59 11.77
C LYS A 106 -12.60 -17.96 12.44
N GLN A 107 -11.56 -18.19 13.25
CA GLN A 107 -11.41 -19.42 14.03
C GLN A 107 -12.58 -19.60 15.01
N LEU A 108 -12.94 -18.56 15.77
CA LEU A 108 -14.04 -18.62 16.73
C LEU A 108 -15.38 -18.90 16.06
N ASP A 109 -15.67 -18.26 14.93
CA ASP A 109 -16.90 -18.51 14.17
C ASP A 109 -17.00 -19.97 13.73
N CYS A 110 -15.90 -20.53 13.19
CA CYS A 110 -15.83 -21.94 12.82
C CYS A 110 -16.04 -22.88 14.02
N LEU A 111 -15.38 -22.60 15.15
CA LEU A 111 -15.50 -23.40 16.37
C LEU A 111 -16.92 -23.33 16.97
N LEU A 112 -17.53 -22.15 17.03
CA LEU A 112 -18.89 -21.98 17.56
C LEU A 112 -19.91 -22.77 16.71
N GLN A 113 -19.81 -22.71 15.38
CA GLN A 113 -20.65 -23.49 14.47
C GLN A 113 -20.43 -25.00 14.66
N ALA A 114 -19.18 -25.44 14.79
CA ALA A 114 -18.85 -26.85 15.04
C ALA A 114 -19.42 -27.34 16.38
N LYS A 115 -19.63 -26.45 17.34
CA LYS A 115 -20.29 -26.71 18.63
C LYS A 115 -21.80 -26.44 18.63
N GLN A 116 -22.46 -26.38 17.47
CA GLN A 116 -23.92 -26.20 17.35
C GLN A 116 -24.45 -24.85 17.84
N ALA A 117 -23.58 -23.85 18.02
CA ALA A 117 -24.04 -22.48 18.24
C ALA A 117 -24.60 -21.91 16.93
N GLN A 118 -25.61 -21.03 17.05
CA GLN A 118 -26.32 -20.48 15.90
C GLN A 118 -25.95 -19.01 15.68
N ALA A 119 -25.29 -18.72 14.56
CA ALA A 119 -25.05 -17.34 14.15
C ALA A 119 -26.38 -16.62 13.87
N VAL A 120 -26.55 -15.41 14.40
CA VAL A 120 -27.73 -14.56 14.14
C VAL A 120 -27.44 -13.44 13.15
N ILE A 121 -26.16 -13.09 12.98
CA ILE A 121 -25.62 -12.20 11.95
C ILE A 121 -24.38 -12.90 11.41
N GLU A 122 -24.11 -12.81 10.11
CA GLU A 122 -22.82 -13.21 9.57
C GLU A 122 -21.68 -12.48 10.29
N ARG A 123 -20.51 -13.13 10.39
CA ARG A 123 -19.33 -12.52 11.01
C ARG A 123 -18.92 -11.28 10.22
N VAL A 124 -18.69 -10.19 10.93
CA VAL A 124 -18.07 -8.98 10.36
C VAL A 124 -16.56 -9.09 10.49
N ASP A 125 -15.84 -8.93 9.39
CA ASP A 125 -14.37 -8.79 9.35
C ASP A 125 -14.04 -7.32 9.05
N ALA A 126 -13.66 -6.55 10.06
CA ALA A 126 -13.39 -5.11 9.96
C ALA A 126 -11.88 -4.81 9.98
N ASP A 127 -11.45 -3.89 9.11
CA ASP A 127 -10.07 -3.38 9.03
C ASP A 127 -9.90 -2.11 9.91
N LEU A 128 -8.89 -1.28 9.65
CA LEU A 128 -8.61 -0.02 10.37
C LEU A 128 -9.80 0.96 10.44
N ASN A 129 -10.77 0.85 9.53
CA ASN A 129 -12.02 1.62 9.54
C ASN A 129 -13.13 1.00 10.41
N TYR A 130 -12.78 0.10 11.34
CA TYR A 130 -13.71 -0.66 12.18
C TYR A 130 -14.76 0.19 12.91
N GLN A 131 -14.46 1.45 13.26
CA GLN A 131 -15.41 2.33 13.95
C GLN A 131 -16.63 2.66 13.08
N GLU A 132 -16.43 2.91 11.79
CA GLU A 132 -17.53 3.19 10.86
C GLU A 132 -18.32 1.92 10.52
N ILE A 133 -17.62 0.79 10.38
CA ILE A 133 -18.26 -0.52 10.19
C ILE A 133 -19.10 -0.88 11.42
N PHE A 134 -18.59 -0.62 12.62
CA PHE A 134 -19.30 -0.88 13.88
C PHE A 134 -20.61 -0.09 13.98
N LYS A 135 -20.60 1.20 13.61
CA LYS A 135 -21.82 2.03 13.56
C LYS A 135 -22.88 1.44 12.62
N GLN A 136 -22.46 0.87 11.50
CA GLN A 136 -23.36 0.20 10.53
C GLN A 136 -23.82 -1.19 11.00
N TRP A 137 -23.04 -1.84 11.87
CA TRP A 137 -23.40 -3.13 12.48
C TRP A 137 -24.46 -2.99 13.57
N LEU A 138 -24.49 -1.87 14.33
CA LEU A 138 -25.45 -1.63 15.41
C LEU A 138 -26.93 -1.80 14.97
N PRO A 139 -27.40 -1.26 13.82
CA PRO A 139 -28.74 -1.53 13.31
C PRO A 139 -29.06 -3.01 13.08
N LEU A 140 -28.08 -3.81 12.64
CA LEU A 140 -28.26 -5.25 12.44
C LEU A 140 -28.46 -5.98 13.77
N VAL A 141 -27.67 -5.62 14.80
CA VAL A 141 -27.84 -6.13 16.16
C VAL A 141 -29.23 -5.81 16.68
N GLN A 142 -29.68 -4.56 16.54
CA GLN A 142 -31.02 -4.14 16.93
C GLN A 142 -32.11 -4.93 16.20
N GLN A 143 -31.96 -5.17 14.89
CA GLN A 143 -32.90 -5.94 14.10
C GLN A 143 -33.06 -7.37 14.63
N VAL A 144 -31.95 -8.08 14.90
CA VAL A 144 -31.99 -9.45 15.43
C VAL A 144 -32.68 -9.55 16.78
N LEU A 145 -32.48 -8.56 17.65
CA LEU A 145 -33.12 -8.53 18.97
C LEU A 145 -34.64 -8.43 18.89
N THR A 146 -35.16 -7.79 17.83
CA THR A 146 -36.61 -7.68 17.58
C THR A 146 -37.18 -8.84 16.78
N GLN A 147 -36.40 -9.38 15.84
CA GLN A 147 -36.83 -10.45 14.94
C GLN A 147 -35.70 -11.47 14.75
N LEU A 148 -35.81 -12.59 15.46
CA LEU A 148 -34.94 -13.74 15.27
C LEU A 148 -35.36 -14.53 14.03
N ASN A 149 -34.47 -14.56 13.05
CA ASN A 149 -34.61 -15.39 11.86
C ASN A 149 -33.99 -16.77 12.08
N GLU A 150 -34.40 -17.75 11.27
CA GLU A 150 -33.78 -19.08 11.28
C GLU A 150 -32.37 -19.07 10.68
N ALA A 151 -32.14 -18.23 9.67
CA ALA A 151 -30.85 -17.98 9.05
C ALA A 151 -30.22 -16.68 9.60
N PRO A 152 -28.87 -16.58 9.64
CA PRO A 152 -28.18 -15.35 10.01
C PRO A 152 -28.53 -14.22 9.03
N LEU A 153 -28.57 -12.98 9.55
CA LEU A 153 -28.64 -11.80 8.69
C LEU A 153 -27.36 -11.68 7.86
N THR A 154 -27.51 -11.58 6.54
CA THR A 154 -26.41 -11.34 5.61
C THR A 154 -26.12 -9.84 5.49
N HIS A 155 -24.87 -9.48 5.17
CA HIS A 155 -24.47 -8.07 5.05
C HIS A 155 -23.29 -7.86 4.09
N GLN A 156 -23.01 -6.60 3.77
CA GLN A 156 -21.81 -6.18 3.02
C GLN A 156 -20.80 -5.40 3.88
N LEU A 157 -20.82 -5.61 5.19
CA LEU A 157 -19.97 -4.90 6.15
C LEU A 157 -18.52 -5.42 6.22
N SER A 158 -18.28 -6.70 5.87
CA SER A 158 -16.95 -7.30 5.93
C SER A 158 -16.04 -6.77 4.82
N VAL A 159 -14.82 -6.39 5.19
CA VAL A 159 -13.77 -5.97 4.26
C VAL A 159 -13.35 -7.15 3.40
N GLN A 160 -13.36 -6.93 2.09
CA GLN A 160 -12.81 -7.87 1.13
C GLN A 160 -11.29 -7.68 1.03
N VAL A 161 -10.52 -8.75 1.24
CA VAL A 161 -9.08 -8.72 1.05
C VAL A 161 -8.78 -8.94 -0.42
N TYR A 162 -8.17 -7.94 -1.04
CA TYR A 162 -7.66 -8.04 -2.40
C TYR A 162 -6.15 -8.29 -2.39
N GLY A 163 -5.67 -9.02 -3.40
CA GLY A 163 -4.26 -9.36 -3.58
C GLY A 163 -3.97 -9.78 -5.02
N GLU A 164 -2.78 -10.35 -5.26
CA GLU A 164 -2.37 -10.74 -6.62
C GLU A 164 -3.28 -11.82 -7.24
N ASP A 165 -3.81 -12.71 -6.40
CA ASP A 165 -4.70 -13.81 -6.82
C ASP A 165 -6.17 -13.40 -6.91
N ALA A 166 -6.57 -12.31 -6.23
CA ALA A 166 -7.94 -11.81 -6.20
C ALA A 166 -7.94 -10.28 -6.20
N THR A 167 -8.06 -9.68 -7.38
CA THR A 167 -8.02 -8.22 -7.56
C THR A 167 -9.42 -7.59 -7.62
N TYR A 168 -9.54 -6.35 -7.17
CA TYR A 168 -10.72 -5.52 -7.41
C TYR A 168 -10.71 -4.95 -8.84
N GLN A 169 -11.86 -4.92 -9.51
CA GLN A 169 -12.01 -4.26 -10.81
C GLN A 169 -12.45 -2.81 -10.57
N ALA A 170 -11.48 -1.89 -10.57
CA ALA A 170 -11.77 -0.48 -10.38
C ALA A 170 -12.11 0.19 -11.71
N GLU A 171 -13.26 0.87 -11.74
CA GLU A 171 -13.62 1.75 -12.85
C GLU A 171 -12.69 2.97 -12.87
N VAL A 172 -12.18 3.31 -14.05
CA VAL A 172 -11.44 4.53 -14.30
C VAL A 172 -12.44 5.68 -14.36
N LEU A 173 -12.40 6.57 -13.37
CA LEU A 173 -13.30 7.73 -13.30
C LEU A 173 -12.74 8.91 -14.08
N GLU A 174 -11.42 9.11 -14.05
CA GLU A 174 -10.76 10.23 -14.73
C GLU A 174 -9.34 9.85 -15.16
N ILE A 175 -8.92 10.37 -16.32
CA ILE A 175 -7.52 10.43 -16.73
C ILE A 175 -7.24 11.83 -17.26
N LYS A 176 -6.24 12.49 -16.68
CA LYS A 176 -5.87 13.88 -17.01
C LYS A 176 -4.36 13.99 -17.24
N HIS A 177 -3.96 14.72 -18.28
CA HIS A 177 -2.55 15.10 -18.46
C HIS A 177 -2.16 16.16 -17.42
N LEU A 178 -1.13 15.86 -16.62
CA LEU A 178 -0.52 16.79 -15.67
C LEU A 178 0.68 17.54 -16.24
N ALA A 179 1.35 16.95 -17.24
CA ALA A 179 2.50 17.56 -17.91
C ALA A 179 2.28 17.64 -19.43
N ASN A 180 2.78 18.73 -20.00
CA ASN A 180 2.74 19.02 -21.44
C ASN A 180 4.02 18.56 -22.17
N SER A 181 5.02 18.03 -21.47
CA SER A 181 6.28 17.58 -22.08
C SER A 181 6.40 16.05 -22.08
N ASN A 182 7.18 15.51 -23.02
CA ASN A 182 7.40 14.07 -23.16
C ASN A 182 8.55 13.57 -22.26
N PRO A 183 8.40 12.43 -21.56
CA PRO A 183 7.20 11.61 -21.53
C PRO A 183 6.08 12.27 -20.69
N PRO A 184 4.81 12.08 -21.09
CA PRO A 184 3.66 12.64 -20.39
C PRO A 184 3.52 12.06 -18.97
N VAL A 185 2.88 12.84 -18.11
CA VAL A 185 2.50 12.44 -16.76
C VAL A 185 0.99 12.57 -16.65
N TYR A 186 0.36 11.55 -16.09
CA TYR A 186 -1.08 11.43 -15.97
C TYR A 186 -1.50 11.43 -14.51
N HIS A 187 -2.59 12.11 -14.23
CA HIS A 187 -3.44 11.85 -13.07
C HIS A 187 -4.46 10.79 -13.48
N LEU A 188 -4.61 9.73 -12.70
CA LEU A 188 -5.67 8.75 -12.88
C LEU A 188 -6.48 8.66 -11.60
N ARG A 189 -7.81 8.70 -11.71
CA ARG A 189 -8.73 8.45 -10.60
C ARG A 189 -9.43 7.13 -10.82
N LEU A 190 -9.34 6.24 -9.84
CA LEU A 190 -9.95 4.92 -9.86
C LEU A 190 -11.02 4.82 -8.79
N SER A 191 -12.21 4.35 -9.16
CA SER A 191 -13.30 4.10 -8.22
C SER A 191 -12.93 3.01 -7.22
N LEU A 192 -13.28 3.21 -5.96
CA LEU A 192 -13.25 2.18 -4.91
C LEU A 192 -14.66 1.82 -4.43
N LYS A 193 -15.70 2.30 -5.11
CA LYS A 193 -17.09 2.10 -4.69
C LYS A 193 -17.43 0.62 -4.58
N ASN A 194 -17.96 0.22 -3.43
CA ASN A 194 -18.30 -1.17 -3.10
C ASN A 194 -17.10 -2.14 -3.07
N SER A 195 -15.86 -1.66 -3.10
CA SER A 195 -14.69 -2.52 -2.93
C SER A 195 -14.52 -2.95 -1.47
N GLY A 196 -14.82 -2.06 -0.52
CA GLY A 196 -14.41 -2.22 0.87
C GLY A 196 -12.91 -1.99 1.09
N ILE A 197 -12.16 -1.57 0.06
CA ILE A 197 -10.77 -1.13 0.18
C ILE A 197 -10.74 0.12 1.04
N PHE A 198 -9.99 0.06 2.13
CA PHE A 198 -9.60 1.22 2.92
C PHE A 198 -8.10 1.47 2.73
N TYR A 199 -7.70 2.74 2.64
CA TYR A 199 -6.31 3.13 2.48
C TYR A 199 -6.04 4.46 3.18
N GLN A 200 -4.77 4.73 3.48
CA GLN A 200 -4.31 5.98 4.08
C GLN A 200 -3.33 6.70 3.16
N ALA A 201 -3.09 7.99 3.41
CA ALA A 201 -2.07 8.72 2.66
C ALA A 201 -0.70 8.06 2.89
N GLY A 202 0.03 7.84 1.80
CA GLY A 202 1.32 7.14 1.81
C GLY A 202 1.25 5.66 1.46
N ASP A 203 0.05 5.06 1.44
CA ASP A 203 -0.15 3.68 0.98
C ASP A 203 0.04 3.52 -0.53
N LEU A 204 0.06 2.26 -0.98
CA LEU A 204 0.32 1.88 -2.36
C LEU A 204 -0.90 1.23 -2.99
N ILE A 205 -1.14 1.53 -4.27
CA ILE A 205 -2.00 0.74 -5.14
C ILE A 205 -1.14 -0.09 -6.08
N TYR A 206 -1.46 -1.38 -6.16
CA TYR A 206 -0.86 -2.31 -7.09
C TYR A 206 -1.79 -2.52 -8.27
N ILE A 207 -1.25 -2.36 -9.48
CA ILE A 207 -1.95 -2.60 -10.73
C ILE A 207 -1.49 -3.93 -11.29
N LYS A 208 -2.43 -4.88 -11.44
CA LYS A 208 -2.15 -6.15 -12.12
C LYS A 208 -2.14 -5.90 -13.63
N VAL A 209 -1.08 -6.35 -14.28
CA VAL A 209 -0.81 -6.09 -15.71
C VAL A 209 -0.40 -7.37 -16.42
N ASN A 210 -0.59 -7.40 -17.73
CA ASN A 210 -0.16 -8.48 -18.61
C ASN A 210 0.96 -7.99 -19.53
N GLN A 211 1.72 -8.92 -20.10
CA GLN A 211 2.67 -8.55 -21.15
C GLN A 211 1.95 -7.97 -22.38
N PRO A 212 2.50 -6.93 -23.03
CA PRO A 212 1.90 -6.38 -24.25
C PRO A 212 1.95 -7.41 -25.39
N GLU A 213 0.85 -7.62 -26.10
CA GLU A 213 0.79 -8.54 -27.24
C GLU A 213 1.86 -8.24 -28.30
N GLN A 214 2.12 -6.96 -28.57
CA GLN A 214 3.17 -6.55 -29.51
C GLN A 214 4.57 -7.03 -29.08
N LEU A 215 4.86 -7.04 -27.78
CA LEU A 215 6.13 -7.55 -27.27
C LEU A 215 6.19 -9.07 -27.41
N LEU A 216 5.12 -9.78 -27.04
CA LEU A 216 5.05 -11.24 -27.16
C LEU A 216 5.19 -11.72 -28.62
N ASN A 217 4.62 -10.98 -29.57
CA ASN A 217 4.78 -11.26 -31.00
C ASN A 217 6.25 -11.19 -31.45
N GLN A 218 7.06 -10.27 -30.90
CA GLN A 218 8.50 -10.21 -31.20
C GLN A 218 9.24 -11.47 -30.70
N TYR A 219 8.80 -12.04 -29.56
CA TYR A 219 9.37 -13.31 -29.08
C TYR A 219 8.91 -14.48 -29.94
N ALA A 220 7.65 -14.53 -30.39
CA ALA A 220 7.20 -15.56 -31.32
C ALA A 220 7.98 -15.53 -32.63
N GLU A 221 8.26 -14.34 -33.18
CA GLU A 221 9.12 -14.16 -34.36
C GLU A 221 10.57 -14.59 -34.08
N TRP A 222 11.09 -14.27 -32.89
CA TRP A 222 12.44 -14.69 -32.50
C TRP A 222 12.58 -16.22 -32.41
N PHE A 223 11.62 -16.90 -31.80
CA PHE A 223 11.65 -18.36 -31.62
C PHE A 223 11.09 -19.14 -32.81
N ASP A 224 10.45 -18.47 -33.77
CA ASP A 224 9.67 -19.10 -34.84
C ASP A 224 8.60 -20.06 -34.27
N ASP A 225 7.99 -19.66 -33.15
CA ASP A 225 7.03 -20.47 -32.39
C ASP A 225 5.98 -19.57 -31.70
N THR A 226 4.71 -19.74 -32.10
CA THR A 226 3.59 -19.01 -31.53
C THR A 226 3.31 -19.35 -30.06
N GLN A 227 3.80 -20.49 -29.56
CA GLN A 227 3.70 -20.84 -28.13
C GLN A 227 4.43 -19.84 -27.22
N ALA A 228 5.36 -19.04 -27.75
CA ALA A 228 6.01 -17.97 -27.01
C ALA A 228 5.02 -17.02 -26.33
N LEU A 229 3.87 -16.76 -26.96
CA LEU A 229 2.84 -15.88 -26.40
C LEU A 229 2.33 -16.40 -25.06
N ASP A 230 2.03 -17.70 -24.98
CA ASP A 230 1.44 -18.30 -23.78
C ASP A 230 2.49 -18.56 -22.69
N VAL A 231 3.66 -19.07 -23.09
CA VAL A 231 4.78 -19.36 -22.16
C VAL A 231 5.29 -18.10 -21.48
N LEU A 232 5.38 -16.97 -22.21
CA LEU A 232 5.97 -15.73 -21.70
C LEU A 232 4.93 -14.72 -21.17
N ARG A 233 3.63 -14.96 -21.38
CA ARG A 233 2.52 -14.06 -21.02
C ARG A 233 2.61 -13.52 -19.60
N ASN A 234 2.98 -14.40 -18.68
CA ASN A 234 3.00 -14.17 -17.24
C ASN A 234 4.43 -14.09 -16.68
N LYS A 235 5.45 -13.93 -17.52
CA LYS A 235 6.87 -13.87 -17.11
C LYS A 235 7.39 -12.44 -17.10
N GLU A 236 8.33 -12.14 -16.21
CA GLU A 236 9.05 -10.87 -16.21
C GLU A 236 10.13 -10.88 -17.29
N LEU A 237 9.98 -10.00 -18.28
CA LEU A 237 10.83 -9.96 -19.48
C LEU A 237 11.84 -8.81 -19.47
N ARG A 238 11.80 -7.91 -18.49
CA ARG A 238 12.59 -6.66 -18.48
C ARG A 238 13.47 -6.52 -17.26
N LEU A 239 12.93 -6.79 -16.07
CA LEU A 239 13.69 -6.71 -14.82
C LEU A 239 14.50 -7.99 -14.59
N LEU A 240 15.45 -8.23 -15.48
CA LEU A 240 16.22 -9.46 -15.51
C LEU A 240 17.18 -9.56 -14.33
N SER A 241 17.10 -10.67 -13.61
CA SER A 241 18.04 -10.96 -12.53
C SER A 241 19.38 -11.43 -13.10
N LYS A 242 20.43 -11.25 -12.29
CA LYS A 242 21.76 -11.78 -12.61
C LYS A 242 21.77 -13.31 -12.79
N ASN A 243 20.83 -14.02 -12.15
CA ASN A 243 20.73 -15.48 -12.27
C ASN A 243 20.20 -15.88 -13.64
N VAL A 244 19.15 -15.21 -14.14
CA VAL A 244 18.63 -15.41 -15.51
C VAL A 244 19.74 -15.29 -16.55
N LEU A 245 20.57 -14.23 -16.45
CA LEU A 245 21.69 -14.03 -17.38
C LEU A 245 22.74 -15.14 -17.30
N ARG A 246 23.00 -15.67 -16.11
CA ARG A 246 23.94 -16.79 -15.92
C ARG A 246 23.39 -18.09 -16.48
N ASP A 247 22.10 -18.33 -16.36
CA ASP A 247 21.46 -19.54 -16.86
C ASP A 247 21.40 -19.53 -18.40
N ILE A 248 21.06 -18.39 -19.01
CA ILE A 248 21.21 -18.15 -20.46
C ILE A 248 22.66 -18.41 -20.90
N GLN A 249 23.64 -17.83 -20.18
CA GLN A 249 25.05 -17.99 -20.50
C GLN A 249 25.50 -19.46 -20.49
N LYS A 250 25.02 -20.28 -19.55
CA LYS A 250 25.38 -21.70 -19.45
C LYS A 250 24.95 -22.48 -20.69
N ILE A 251 23.82 -22.12 -21.29
CA ILE A 251 23.28 -22.77 -22.48
C ILE A 251 24.01 -22.26 -23.74
N CYS A 252 24.03 -20.94 -23.95
CA CYS A 252 24.60 -20.37 -25.17
C CYS A 252 26.12 -20.32 -25.21
N GLY A 253 26.79 -20.50 -24.06
CA GLY A 253 28.24 -20.49 -23.96
C GLY A 253 28.91 -19.12 -24.16
N SER A 254 28.14 -18.02 -24.16
CA SER A 254 28.67 -16.68 -24.44
C SER A 254 29.69 -16.21 -23.40
N GLN A 255 30.96 -16.11 -23.82
CA GLN A 255 32.05 -15.63 -22.96
C GLN A 255 31.87 -14.14 -22.60
N ALA A 256 31.31 -13.33 -23.51
CA ALA A 256 31.00 -11.93 -23.24
C ALA A 256 29.95 -11.78 -22.12
N LEU A 257 28.87 -12.58 -22.15
CA LEU A 257 27.85 -12.57 -21.09
C LEU A 257 28.42 -13.08 -19.76
N LYS A 258 29.29 -14.10 -19.81
CA LYS A 258 29.99 -14.61 -18.63
C LYS A 258 30.85 -13.54 -17.97
N ASP A 259 31.57 -12.75 -18.77
CA ASP A 259 32.39 -11.66 -18.29
C ASP A 259 31.54 -10.50 -17.76
N LEU A 260 30.44 -10.15 -18.41
CA LEU A 260 29.52 -9.09 -17.98
C LEU A 260 28.90 -9.40 -16.60
N THR A 261 28.63 -10.67 -16.29
CA THR A 261 28.06 -11.08 -15.00
C THR A 261 29.09 -11.22 -13.86
N LYS A 262 30.36 -10.85 -14.05
CA LYS A 262 31.36 -10.80 -12.97
C LYS A 262 31.03 -9.70 -11.95
N ILE A 263 31.36 -9.92 -10.68
CA ILE A 263 31.12 -8.93 -9.60
C ILE A 263 31.86 -7.62 -9.88
N SER A 264 33.08 -7.71 -10.41
CA SER A 264 33.88 -6.54 -10.83
C SER A 264 33.20 -5.68 -11.89
N ASN A 265 32.23 -6.23 -12.64
CA ASN A 265 31.57 -5.58 -13.76
C ASN A 265 30.15 -5.10 -13.42
N LYS A 266 29.79 -5.01 -12.11
CA LYS A 266 28.46 -4.59 -11.66
C LYS A 266 27.94 -3.33 -12.35
N LYS A 267 28.75 -2.27 -12.44
CA LYS A 267 28.36 -1.00 -13.07
C LYS A 267 28.11 -1.14 -14.58
N ALA A 268 28.92 -1.94 -15.26
CA ALA A 268 28.76 -2.21 -16.69
C ALA A 268 27.49 -3.05 -16.95
N LEU A 269 27.21 -4.03 -16.08
CA LEU A 269 25.99 -4.83 -16.14
C LEU A 269 24.73 -3.96 -15.90
N GLU A 270 24.74 -3.10 -14.88
CA GLU A 270 23.65 -2.15 -14.62
C GLU A 270 23.41 -1.22 -15.82
N GLN A 271 24.49 -0.71 -16.43
CA GLN A 271 24.40 0.14 -17.62
C GLN A 271 23.88 -0.63 -18.84
N TYR A 272 24.28 -1.89 -19.02
CA TYR A 272 23.77 -2.73 -20.10
C TYR A 272 22.28 -3.02 -19.93
N LEU A 273 21.86 -3.45 -18.74
CA LEU A 273 20.45 -3.79 -18.49
C LEU A 273 19.53 -2.56 -18.50
N TYR A 274 20.07 -1.35 -18.28
CA TYR A 274 19.27 -0.14 -18.29
C TYR A 274 18.58 0.08 -19.64
N GLY A 275 17.26 -0.06 -19.65
CA GLY A 275 16.43 0.11 -20.84
C GLY A 275 16.36 -1.12 -21.76
N ARG A 276 17.03 -2.22 -21.44
CA ARG A 276 16.95 -3.46 -22.24
C ARG A 276 15.95 -4.45 -21.66
N ASP A 277 15.52 -5.40 -22.48
CA ASP A 277 14.71 -6.55 -22.08
C ASP A 277 15.41 -7.89 -22.43
N LEU A 278 14.73 -9.01 -22.21
CA LEU A 278 15.24 -10.36 -22.47
C LEU A 278 15.59 -10.58 -23.94
N LEU A 279 14.81 -10.02 -24.86
CA LEU A 279 15.05 -10.18 -26.29
C LEU A 279 16.39 -9.53 -26.69
N ASP A 280 16.75 -8.38 -26.11
CA ASP A 280 18.08 -7.79 -26.34
C ASP A 280 19.20 -8.72 -25.87
N VAL A 281 19.03 -9.36 -24.70
CA VAL A 281 20.02 -10.33 -24.18
C VAL A 281 20.18 -11.52 -25.12
N LEU A 282 19.08 -12.06 -25.64
CA LEU A 282 19.11 -13.18 -26.57
C LEU A 282 19.75 -12.76 -27.90
N GLN A 283 19.42 -11.58 -28.43
CA GLN A 283 19.99 -11.07 -29.67
C GLN A 283 21.49 -10.78 -29.55
N ASP A 284 21.92 -10.15 -28.44
CA ASP A 284 23.31 -9.74 -28.25
C ASP A 284 24.23 -10.93 -27.90
N PHE A 285 23.71 -11.96 -27.19
CA PHE A 285 24.54 -13.03 -26.62
C PHE A 285 24.19 -14.46 -27.07
N ASP A 286 23.06 -14.67 -27.73
CA ASP A 286 22.65 -15.97 -28.30
C ASP A 286 22.13 -15.84 -29.74
N PRO A 287 22.93 -15.29 -30.68
CA PRO A 287 22.49 -15.09 -32.06
C PRO A 287 22.20 -16.39 -32.81
N ASN A 288 22.73 -17.53 -32.32
CA ASN A 288 22.49 -18.86 -32.87
C ASN A 288 21.21 -19.52 -32.34
N LYS A 289 20.45 -18.83 -31.48
CA LYS A 289 19.17 -19.29 -30.90
C LYS A 289 19.28 -20.66 -30.22
N THR A 290 20.30 -20.83 -29.39
CA THR A 290 20.54 -22.08 -28.64
C THR A 290 19.63 -22.22 -27.43
N VAL A 291 19.23 -21.11 -26.81
CA VAL A 291 18.27 -21.09 -25.70
C VAL A 291 16.87 -21.27 -26.28
N THR A 292 16.13 -22.26 -25.79
CA THR A 292 14.77 -22.56 -26.24
C THR A 292 13.70 -21.91 -25.34
N LEU A 293 12.46 -21.87 -25.80
CA LEU A 293 11.32 -21.43 -24.98
C LEU A 293 11.16 -22.28 -23.71
N ALA A 294 11.37 -23.59 -23.82
CA ALA A 294 11.26 -24.52 -22.69
C ALA A 294 12.36 -24.28 -21.64
N ASP A 295 13.53 -23.77 -22.04
CA ASP A 295 14.58 -23.39 -21.11
C ASP A 295 14.20 -22.12 -20.33
N LEU A 296 13.55 -21.14 -20.99
CA LEU A 296 13.23 -19.84 -20.39
C LEU A 296 12.13 -19.91 -19.34
N GLU A 297 11.10 -20.73 -19.54
CA GLU A 297 9.94 -20.80 -18.66
C GLU A 297 10.31 -20.99 -17.17
N PRO A 298 11.16 -21.96 -16.77
CA PRO A 298 11.55 -22.12 -15.37
C PRO A 298 12.59 -21.09 -14.89
N MET A 299 13.31 -20.40 -15.78
CA MET A 299 14.32 -19.41 -15.41
C MET A 299 13.72 -18.05 -15.02
N LEU A 300 12.62 -17.68 -15.69
CA LEU A 300 12.00 -16.38 -15.54
C LEU A 300 11.04 -16.37 -14.34
N SER A 301 11.17 -15.32 -13.51
CA SER A 301 10.17 -15.02 -12.49
C SER A 301 8.84 -14.65 -13.13
N ASN A 302 7.75 -14.84 -12.40
CA ASN A 302 6.45 -14.38 -12.85
C ASN A 302 6.39 -12.83 -12.86
N LEU A 303 5.59 -12.29 -13.76
CA LEU A 303 5.30 -10.86 -13.84
C LEU A 303 4.53 -10.45 -12.58
N SER A 304 5.07 -9.51 -11.83
CA SER A 304 4.43 -8.97 -10.63
C SER A 304 3.55 -7.76 -10.96
N ALA A 305 2.56 -7.52 -10.10
CA ALA A 305 1.78 -6.30 -10.15
C ALA A 305 2.69 -5.07 -9.89
N ARG A 306 2.37 -3.94 -10.52
CA ARG A 306 3.18 -2.72 -10.40
C ARG A 306 2.61 -1.81 -9.31
N ALA A 307 3.43 -1.50 -8.32
CA ALA A 307 3.09 -0.57 -7.25
C ALA A 307 3.14 0.89 -7.72
N TYR A 308 2.20 1.69 -7.23
CA TYR A 308 2.14 3.14 -7.37
C TYR A 308 1.83 3.77 -6.02
N SER A 309 2.59 4.79 -5.64
CA SER A 309 2.29 5.62 -4.48
C SER A 309 0.98 6.36 -4.72
N ILE A 310 0.06 6.26 -3.77
CA ILE A 310 -1.25 6.89 -3.86
C ILE A 310 -1.09 8.42 -3.73
N SER A 311 -1.85 9.17 -4.53
CA SER A 311 -1.87 10.64 -4.56
C SER A 311 -3.16 11.28 -4.01
N SER A 312 -3.95 10.50 -3.29
CA SER A 312 -5.12 10.94 -2.52
C SER A 312 -5.07 10.43 -1.08
N CYS A 313 -5.85 11.03 -0.17
CA CYS A 313 -6.01 10.57 1.20
C CYS A 313 -7.34 9.80 1.36
N GLY A 314 -7.29 8.52 1.72
CA GLY A 314 -8.50 7.68 1.84
C GLY A 314 -9.40 8.04 3.02
N LYS A 315 -8.90 8.80 4.00
CA LYS A 315 -9.72 9.35 5.09
C LYS A 315 -10.65 10.47 4.60
N THR A 316 -10.23 11.24 3.59
CA THR A 316 -11.04 12.32 2.99
C THR A 316 -11.75 11.89 1.71
N HIS A 317 -11.21 10.88 1.02
CA HIS A 317 -11.72 10.38 -0.25
C HIS A 317 -11.83 8.85 -0.21
N SER A 318 -12.84 8.34 0.49
CA SER A 318 -13.06 6.90 0.66
C SER A 318 -13.47 6.17 -0.62
N ASP A 319 -14.11 6.89 -1.55
CA ASP A 319 -14.78 6.29 -2.69
C ASP A 319 -13.90 6.18 -3.94
N TYR A 320 -12.68 6.72 -3.89
CA TYR A 320 -11.74 6.66 -5.00
C TYR A 320 -10.29 6.72 -4.54
N VAL A 321 -9.38 6.37 -5.45
CA VAL A 321 -7.94 6.52 -5.28
C VAL A 321 -7.32 7.21 -6.49
N ASP A 322 -6.43 8.16 -6.24
CA ASP A 322 -5.74 8.92 -7.29
C ASP A 322 -4.29 8.46 -7.46
N LEU A 323 -3.81 8.36 -8.70
CA LEU A 323 -2.44 7.99 -9.05
C LEU A 323 -1.77 9.08 -9.88
N CYS A 324 -0.45 9.26 -9.70
CA CYS A 324 0.39 10.09 -10.57
C CYS A 324 1.36 9.19 -11.36
N VAL A 325 1.10 9.03 -12.66
CA VAL A 325 1.76 8.03 -13.50
C VAL A 325 2.53 8.71 -14.62
N ARG A 326 3.86 8.49 -14.66
CA ARG A 326 4.67 8.86 -15.82
C ARG A 326 4.69 7.73 -16.82
N HIS A 327 4.30 8.02 -18.05
CA HIS A 327 4.42 7.05 -19.13
C HIS A 327 5.89 6.77 -19.41
N VAL A 328 6.26 5.49 -19.44
CA VAL A 328 7.63 5.10 -19.78
C VAL A 328 7.63 4.71 -21.23
N TYR A 329 8.29 5.52 -22.06
CA TYR A 329 8.50 5.26 -23.48
C TYR A 329 9.89 5.75 -23.90
N TYR A 330 10.62 4.93 -24.64
CA TYR A 330 11.94 5.30 -25.18
C TYR A 330 12.32 4.40 -26.36
N ASP A 331 13.21 4.92 -27.22
CA ASP A 331 13.83 4.17 -28.31
C ASP A 331 15.26 3.79 -27.92
N LEU A 332 15.64 2.53 -28.13
CA LEU A 332 17.00 2.04 -27.89
C LEU A 332 17.37 1.07 -29.02
N ASN A 333 18.52 1.30 -29.66
CA ASN A 333 19.04 0.47 -30.75
C ASN A 333 18.03 0.21 -31.90
N GLY A 334 17.19 1.19 -32.21
CA GLY A 334 16.18 1.08 -33.28
C GLY A 334 14.92 0.29 -32.90
N ARG A 335 14.78 -0.12 -31.64
CA ARG A 335 13.55 -0.71 -31.08
C ARG A 335 12.87 0.25 -30.11
N ALA A 336 11.55 0.35 -30.22
CA ALA A 336 10.73 1.13 -29.30
C ALA A 336 10.35 0.29 -28.08
N TYR A 337 10.42 0.91 -26.89
CA TYR A 337 10.10 0.28 -25.62
C TYR A 337 9.04 1.10 -24.89
N GLN A 338 8.12 0.40 -24.24
CA GLN A 338 7.05 1.01 -23.45
C GLN A 338 6.92 0.29 -22.11
N GLY A 339 6.76 1.00 -21.00
CA GLY A 339 6.57 0.42 -19.66
C GLY A 339 5.32 -0.45 -19.60
N THR A 340 5.42 -1.72 -19.17
CA THR A 340 4.26 -2.65 -19.17
C THR A 340 3.03 -2.06 -18.49
N ALA A 341 3.19 -1.49 -17.30
CA ALA A 341 2.09 -0.90 -16.56
C ALA A 341 1.78 0.54 -16.95
N SER A 342 2.79 1.39 -17.12
CA SER A 342 2.55 2.81 -17.40
C SER A 342 2.02 3.05 -18.81
N ASP A 343 2.36 2.20 -19.78
CA ASP A 343 1.80 2.23 -21.13
C ASP A 343 0.34 1.73 -21.16
N TYR A 344 0.06 0.64 -20.44
CA TYR A 344 -1.31 0.16 -20.26
C TYR A 344 -2.20 1.26 -19.65
N LEU A 345 -1.77 1.87 -18.55
CA LEU A 345 -2.52 2.95 -17.88
C LEU A 345 -2.67 4.20 -18.76
N ALA A 346 -1.64 4.58 -19.52
CA ALA A 346 -1.69 5.76 -20.40
C ALA A 346 -2.67 5.60 -21.58
N LYS A 347 -3.08 4.37 -21.90
CA LYS A 347 -4.03 4.06 -22.99
C LYS A 347 -5.46 3.90 -22.51
N LEU A 348 -5.69 3.88 -21.19
CA LEU A 348 -7.03 3.75 -20.62
C LEU A 348 -7.88 5.00 -20.94
N GLN A 349 -9.19 4.85 -20.77
CA GLN A 349 -10.18 5.91 -20.84
C GLN A 349 -11.17 5.82 -19.67
N ALA A 350 -11.86 6.93 -19.37
CA ALA A 350 -12.90 6.93 -18.36
C ALA A 350 -14.02 5.93 -18.72
N GLY A 351 -14.49 5.16 -17.74
CA GLY A 351 -15.46 4.07 -17.88
C GLY A 351 -14.84 2.69 -18.16
N GLU A 352 -13.53 2.61 -18.44
CA GLU A 352 -12.82 1.32 -18.50
C GLU A 352 -12.47 0.80 -17.10
N PHE A 353 -12.03 -0.46 -17.00
CA PHE A 353 -11.73 -1.10 -15.73
C PHE A 353 -10.27 -1.54 -15.63
N VAL A 354 -9.71 -1.47 -14.43
CA VAL A 354 -8.37 -1.91 -14.11
C VAL A 354 -8.35 -2.79 -12.87
N SER A 355 -7.58 -3.87 -12.94
CA SER A 355 -7.37 -4.82 -11.83
C SER A 355 -6.42 -4.23 -10.79
N ILE A 356 -6.91 -3.96 -9.58
CA ILE A 356 -6.14 -3.34 -8.50
C ILE A 356 -6.23 -4.08 -7.17
N PHE A 357 -5.26 -3.83 -6.29
CA PHE A 357 -5.36 -4.06 -4.85
C PHE A 357 -4.52 -3.04 -4.09
N ALA A 358 -4.91 -2.72 -2.86
CA ALA A 358 -4.16 -1.82 -2.00
C ALA A 358 -3.18 -2.61 -1.11
N LYS A 359 -2.06 -1.99 -0.77
CA LYS A 359 -1.17 -2.45 0.30
C LYS A 359 -0.77 -1.27 1.17
N ALA A 360 -0.83 -1.46 2.48
CA ALA A 360 -0.34 -0.46 3.41
C ALA A 360 1.16 -0.24 3.25
N ASN A 361 1.58 0.98 3.53
CA ASN A 361 2.99 1.34 3.64
C ASN A 361 3.24 2.07 4.96
N PRO A 362 3.19 1.37 6.11
CA PRO A 362 3.26 2.00 7.43
C PRO A 362 4.55 2.81 7.66
N ASN A 363 5.64 2.45 6.96
CA ASN A 363 6.92 3.15 7.01
C ASN A 363 6.92 4.49 6.26
N PHE A 364 5.83 4.85 5.57
CA PHE A 364 5.67 6.09 4.82
C PHE A 364 4.31 6.73 5.07
N ARG A 365 3.88 6.82 6.34
CA ARG A 365 2.65 7.52 6.75
C ARG A 365 2.97 8.71 7.64
N LEU A 366 2.02 9.65 7.75
CA LEU A 366 2.03 10.64 8.81
C LEU A 366 1.71 9.95 10.15
N PRO A 367 2.41 10.29 11.26
CA PRO A 367 2.01 9.86 12.59
C PRO A 367 0.57 10.27 12.91
N GLU A 368 -0.18 9.44 13.65
CA GLU A 368 -1.53 9.81 14.11
C GLU A 368 -1.54 11.13 14.88
N HIS A 369 -0.52 11.34 15.71
CA HIS A 369 -0.30 12.58 16.45
C HIS A 369 0.94 13.29 15.93
N LEU A 370 0.70 14.31 15.12
CA LEU A 370 1.73 15.14 14.54
C LEU A 370 2.07 16.29 15.49
N ASN A 371 3.32 16.34 15.96
CA ASN A 371 3.78 17.30 16.98
C ASN A 371 5.00 18.13 16.51
N ALA A 372 5.39 17.99 15.26
CA ALA A 372 6.55 18.66 14.67
C ALA A 372 6.28 18.97 13.19
N PRO A 373 7.08 19.87 12.57
CA PRO A 373 6.94 20.19 11.15
C PRO A 373 7.09 18.98 10.22
N VAL A 374 6.47 19.05 9.04
CA VAL A 374 6.60 18.03 8.00
C VAL A 374 7.38 18.60 6.81
N VAL A 375 8.43 17.88 6.38
CA VAL A 375 9.25 18.22 5.22
C VAL A 375 9.11 17.15 4.16
N MET A 376 8.37 17.48 3.11
CA MET A 376 8.13 16.65 1.95
C MET A 376 9.17 16.96 0.87
N ILE A 377 9.79 15.93 0.31
CA ILE A 377 10.84 16.05 -0.71
C ILE A 377 10.48 15.10 -1.85
N GLY A 378 10.17 15.65 -3.03
CA GLY A 378 9.68 14.89 -4.16
C GLY A 378 10.27 15.37 -5.49
N SER A 379 10.45 14.46 -6.44
CA SER A 379 10.77 14.85 -7.83
C SER A 379 9.95 14.03 -8.82
N GLY A 380 9.46 14.70 -9.87
CA GLY A 380 8.56 14.08 -10.85
C GLY A 380 7.36 13.41 -10.18
N THR A 381 7.11 12.15 -10.49
CA THR A 381 6.03 11.35 -9.89
C THR A 381 6.20 11.10 -8.40
N GLY A 382 7.38 11.39 -7.82
CA GLY A 382 7.59 11.38 -6.38
C GLY A 382 6.79 12.45 -5.61
N ILE A 383 6.05 13.31 -6.31
CA ILE A 383 5.06 14.21 -5.69
C ILE A 383 3.81 13.46 -5.20
N ALA A 384 3.51 12.28 -5.74
CA ALA A 384 2.27 11.55 -5.49
C ALA A 384 1.87 11.47 -4.01
N PRO A 385 2.67 10.82 -3.12
CA PRO A 385 2.25 10.67 -1.74
C PRO A 385 2.23 12.01 -0.97
N HIS A 386 2.95 13.03 -1.45
CA HIS A 386 2.94 14.36 -0.84
C HIS A 386 1.63 15.10 -1.11
N ILE A 387 0.98 14.88 -2.26
CA ILE A 387 -0.39 15.37 -2.51
C ILE A 387 -1.36 14.71 -1.52
N ALA A 388 -1.22 13.40 -1.28
CA ALA A 388 -2.02 12.69 -0.29
C ALA A 388 -1.79 13.22 1.14
N PHE A 389 -0.54 13.48 1.53
CA PHE A 389 -0.22 14.11 2.81
C PHE A 389 -0.79 15.51 2.95
N LEU A 390 -0.76 16.34 1.91
CA LEU A 390 -1.36 17.67 1.96
C LEU A 390 -2.89 17.62 2.15
N GLN A 391 -3.58 16.67 1.51
CA GLN A 391 -5.00 16.43 1.75
C GLN A 391 -5.27 15.97 3.20
N GLU A 392 -4.42 15.10 3.74
CA GLU A 392 -4.52 14.66 5.13
C GLU A 392 -4.30 15.82 6.11
N LEU A 393 -3.22 16.60 5.90
CA LEU A 393 -2.87 17.77 6.70
C LEU A 393 -4.00 18.80 6.73
N GLU A 394 -4.58 19.14 5.58
CA GLU A 394 -5.72 20.06 5.47
C GLU A 394 -6.94 19.59 6.28
N SER A 395 -7.19 18.28 6.30
CA SER A 395 -8.38 17.70 6.93
C SER A 395 -8.29 17.49 8.44
N GLN A 396 -7.11 17.15 8.94
CA GLN A 396 -6.94 16.63 10.31
C GLN A 396 -6.12 17.55 11.22
N TYR A 397 -5.27 18.41 10.67
CA TYR A 397 -4.27 19.13 11.46
C TYR A 397 -4.46 20.63 11.33
N GLN A 398 -4.40 21.31 12.48
CA GLN A 398 -4.34 22.77 12.54
C GLN A 398 -2.96 23.19 13.04
N ASN A 399 -2.39 24.23 12.43
CA ASN A 399 -1.12 24.84 12.85
C ASN A 399 0.11 23.92 12.78
N VAL A 400 0.12 22.95 11.87
CA VAL A 400 1.34 22.18 11.55
C VAL A 400 2.07 22.89 10.43
N GLU A 401 3.34 23.22 10.65
CA GLU A 401 4.19 23.73 9.57
C GLU A 401 4.50 22.60 8.57
N SER A 402 4.27 22.85 7.29
CA SER A 402 4.57 21.88 6.24
C SER A 402 5.34 22.52 5.08
N TYR A 403 6.36 21.82 4.61
CA TYR A 403 7.30 22.32 3.61
C TYR A 403 7.42 21.31 2.49
N LEU A 404 7.35 21.76 1.24
CA LEU A 404 7.52 20.90 0.07
C LEU A 404 8.72 21.37 -0.77
N PHE A 405 9.68 20.48 -0.97
CA PHE A 405 10.72 20.62 -1.97
C PHE A 405 10.37 19.75 -3.18
N PHE A 406 9.97 20.37 -4.29
CA PHE A 406 9.52 19.69 -5.49
C PHE A 406 10.41 19.95 -6.70
N GLY A 407 10.80 18.89 -7.42
CA GLY A 407 11.60 19.00 -8.63
C GLY A 407 10.93 18.49 -9.90
N GLU A 408 11.07 19.21 -11.01
CA GLU A 408 10.77 18.70 -12.37
C GLU A 408 11.73 19.28 -13.43
N ARG A 409 11.41 19.10 -14.72
CA ARG A 409 12.22 19.57 -15.84
C ARG A 409 11.98 21.04 -16.14
N TYR A 410 10.74 21.42 -16.44
CA TYR A 410 10.39 22.79 -16.82
C TYR A 410 9.19 23.31 -16.04
N ARG A 411 9.27 24.54 -15.53
CA ARG A 411 8.15 25.18 -14.81
C ARG A 411 6.90 25.30 -15.66
N SER A 412 7.07 25.69 -16.93
CA SER A 412 5.94 25.96 -17.84
C SER A 412 5.27 24.71 -18.40
N LYS A 413 5.88 23.52 -18.25
CA LYS A 413 5.40 22.29 -18.91
C LYS A 413 5.19 21.12 -17.97
N ASP A 414 5.94 21.03 -16.89
CA ASP A 414 5.99 19.85 -16.04
C ASP A 414 5.66 20.15 -14.57
N PHE A 415 5.13 21.33 -14.25
CA PHE A 415 4.78 21.65 -12.86
C PHE A 415 3.52 20.88 -12.43
N LEU A 416 3.72 19.63 -12.04
CA LEU A 416 2.67 18.71 -11.63
C LEU A 416 1.89 19.29 -10.44
N TYR A 417 0.56 19.24 -10.51
CA TYR A 417 -0.35 19.72 -9.46
C TYR A 417 -0.15 21.19 -9.07
N GLN A 418 0.30 22.05 -10.00
CA GLN A 418 0.60 23.44 -9.69
C GLN A 418 -0.57 24.18 -9.01
N ALA A 419 -1.78 24.04 -9.55
CA ALA A 419 -2.95 24.76 -9.05
C ALA A 419 -3.32 24.29 -7.63
N GLU A 420 -3.23 22.99 -7.38
CA GLU A 420 -3.48 22.36 -6.09
C GLU A 420 -2.45 22.83 -5.05
N LEU A 421 -1.16 22.85 -5.41
CA LEU A 421 -0.09 23.35 -4.54
C LEU A 421 -0.22 24.85 -4.23
N GLU A 422 -0.59 25.66 -5.22
CA GLU A 422 -0.87 27.09 -5.04
C GLU A 422 -2.06 27.32 -4.10
N ASN A 423 -3.08 26.47 -4.17
CA ASN A 423 -4.20 26.51 -3.23
C ASN A 423 -3.78 26.16 -1.80
N TYR A 424 -2.97 25.10 -1.62
CA TYR A 424 -2.44 24.75 -0.29
C TYR A 424 -1.53 25.83 0.32
N LEU A 425 -0.79 26.57 -0.53
CA LEU A 425 -0.05 27.75 -0.06
C LEU A 425 -0.99 28.87 0.38
N ALA A 426 -2.03 29.14 -0.41
CA ALA A 426 -2.95 30.24 -0.15
C ALA A 426 -3.80 30.02 1.11
N ASN A 427 -4.18 28.78 1.41
CA ASN A 427 -4.97 28.44 2.59
C ASN A 427 -4.13 28.10 3.84
N GLY A 428 -2.80 28.04 3.70
CA GLY A 428 -1.86 27.80 4.80
C GLY A 428 -1.62 26.33 5.15
N THR A 429 -2.24 25.38 4.45
CA THR A 429 -1.91 23.94 4.61
C THR A 429 -0.45 23.68 4.28
N LEU A 430 0.06 24.29 3.19
CA LEU A 430 1.47 24.29 2.81
C LEU A 430 2.11 25.59 3.28
N THR A 431 3.05 25.52 4.22
CA THR A 431 3.75 26.71 4.74
C THR A 431 4.66 27.31 3.70
N GLN A 432 5.42 26.48 2.98
CA GLN A 432 6.29 26.96 1.92
C GLN A 432 6.57 25.88 0.86
N LEU A 433 6.66 26.34 -0.40
CA LEU A 433 6.98 25.52 -1.55
C LEU A 433 8.31 25.97 -2.16
N PHE A 434 9.25 25.05 -2.28
CA PHE A 434 10.53 25.24 -2.94
C PHE A 434 10.58 24.38 -4.20
N THR A 435 10.65 25.02 -5.36
CA THR A 435 10.67 24.31 -6.64
C THR A 435 12.06 24.27 -7.26
N ALA A 436 12.41 23.14 -7.89
CA ALA A 436 13.62 22.98 -8.66
C ALA A 436 13.33 22.52 -10.09
N PHE A 437 13.62 23.38 -11.08
CA PHE A 437 13.43 23.06 -12.49
C PHE A 437 14.78 22.83 -13.18
N SER A 438 15.04 21.58 -13.54
CA SER A 438 16.36 21.14 -14.00
C SER A 438 16.74 21.61 -15.41
N ARG A 439 15.80 22.21 -16.16
CA ARG A 439 15.99 22.60 -17.56
C ARG A 439 15.54 24.03 -17.90
N ASP A 440 15.15 24.83 -16.90
CA ASP A 440 14.75 26.24 -17.11
C ASP A 440 15.96 27.18 -17.27
N GLN A 441 17.16 26.71 -16.92
CA GLN A 441 18.41 27.43 -17.05
C GLN A 441 19.55 26.51 -17.53
N ALA A 442 20.69 27.12 -17.89
CA ALA A 442 21.83 26.39 -18.47
C ALA A 442 22.44 25.36 -17.50
N GLU A 443 22.52 25.72 -16.22
CA GLU A 443 22.98 24.80 -15.18
C GLU A 443 21.81 24.00 -14.61
N LYS A 444 22.02 22.70 -14.39
CA LYS A 444 20.95 21.85 -13.85
C LYS A 444 20.69 22.19 -12.39
N PHE A 445 19.44 22.52 -12.08
CA PHE A 445 19.00 22.80 -10.71
C PHE A 445 18.02 21.73 -10.25
N TYR A 446 18.41 20.99 -9.21
CA TYR A 446 17.68 19.86 -8.65
C TYR A 446 17.24 20.12 -7.21
N VAL A 447 16.48 19.19 -6.63
CA VAL A 447 15.88 19.34 -5.30
C VAL A 447 16.93 19.50 -4.20
N GLN A 448 18.07 18.81 -4.30
CA GLN A 448 19.21 19.02 -3.38
C GLN A 448 19.79 20.44 -3.48
N ASN A 449 19.73 21.08 -4.65
CA ASN A 449 20.16 22.47 -4.77
C ASN A 449 19.15 23.42 -4.09
N ALA A 450 17.86 23.11 -4.16
CA ALA A 450 16.84 23.86 -3.43
C ALA A 450 17.01 23.70 -1.90
N LEU A 451 17.36 22.51 -1.41
CA LEU A 451 17.73 22.29 -0.01
C LEU A 451 18.97 23.10 0.39
N ALA A 452 20.03 23.05 -0.41
CA ALA A 452 21.25 23.82 -0.18
C ALA A 452 20.98 25.32 -0.04
N ASN A 453 20.13 25.87 -0.92
CA ASN A 453 19.72 27.28 -0.87
C ASN A 453 18.91 27.64 0.38
N GLN A 454 18.35 26.63 1.06
CA GLN A 454 17.56 26.77 2.29
C GLN A 454 18.25 26.09 3.48
N ALA A 455 19.58 25.96 3.45
CA ALA A 455 20.34 25.19 4.44
C ALA A 455 20.04 25.60 5.90
N GLU A 456 19.93 26.89 6.19
CA GLU A 456 19.59 27.39 7.54
C GLU A 456 18.18 26.95 7.97
N LEU A 457 17.20 27.04 7.08
CA LEU A 457 15.83 26.58 7.35
C LEU A 457 15.79 25.06 7.56
N VAL A 458 16.44 24.30 6.67
CA VAL A 458 16.50 22.83 6.78
C VAL A 458 17.13 22.42 8.11
N TRP A 459 18.23 23.06 8.51
CA TRP A 459 18.86 22.81 9.79
C TRP A 459 17.94 23.15 10.98
N LYS A 460 17.27 24.30 10.93
CA LYS A 460 16.26 24.69 11.95
C LYS A 460 15.15 23.64 12.06
N LEU A 461 14.64 23.13 10.94
CA LEU A 461 13.59 22.09 10.94
C LEU A 461 14.09 20.77 11.54
N ILE A 462 15.33 20.38 11.24
CA ILE A 462 15.98 19.23 11.89
C ILE A 462 16.02 19.42 13.42
N GLN A 463 16.38 20.61 13.89
CA GLN A 463 16.43 20.92 15.33
C GLN A 463 15.04 20.95 15.98
N GLN A 464 14.00 21.33 15.23
CA GLN A 464 12.61 21.39 15.70
C GLN A 464 11.92 20.01 15.78
N GLY A 465 12.61 18.92 15.47
CA GLY A 465 11.98 17.61 15.52
C GLY A 465 11.25 17.21 14.22
N ALA A 466 11.42 17.95 13.12
CA ALA A 466 10.65 17.72 11.90
C ALA A 466 10.76 16.28 11.35
N TYR A 467 9.69 15.83 10.70
CA TYR A 467 9.59 14.58 9.94
C TYR A 467 9.93 14.84 8.47
N PHE A 468 10.80 14.02 7.89
CA PHE A 468 11.27 14.13 6.52
C PHE A 468 10.77 12.97 5.67
N TYR A 469 10.13 13.26 4.54
CA TYR A 469 9.58 12.27 3.63
C TYR A 469 10.19 12.44 2.24
N ILE A 470 10.96 11.45 1.79
CA ILE A 470 11.62 11.47 0.48
C ILE A 470 10.92 10.49 -0.45
N CYS A 471 10.40 10.98 -1.59
CA CYS A 471 9.79 10.12 -2.61
C CYS A 471 10.32 10.43 -4.02
N GLY A 472 10.61 9.37 -4.79
CA GLY A 472 11.12 9.46 -6.17
C GLY A 472 12.29 8.51 -6.42
N SER A 473 13.24 8.91 -7.28
CA SER A 473 14.33 8.00 -7.67
C SER A 473 15.35 7.75 -6.55
N LYS A 474 15.94 6.55 -6.52
CA LYS A 474 17.05 6.21 -5.60
C LYS A 474 18.26 7.14 -5.73
N ALA A 475 18.55 7.62 -6.95
CA ALA A 475 19.64 8.56 -7.18
C ALA A 475 19.36 9.92 -6.53
N MET A 476 18.12 10.40 -6.62
CA MET A 476 17.69 11.63 -5.94
C MET A 476 17.80 11.45 -4.43
N SER A 477 17.28 10.37 -3.85
CA SER A 477 17.37 10.14 -2.39
C SER A 477 18.80 10.17 -1.87
N LYS A 478 19.77 9.58 -2.59
CA LYS A 478 21.19 9.64 -2.21
C LYS A 478 21.76 11.05 -2.26
N ALA A 479 21.35 11.85 -3.24
CA ALA A 479 21.76 13.25 -3.35
C ALA A 479 21.19 14.10 -2.20
N ILE A 480 19.95 13.82 -1.78
CA ILE A 480 19.33 14.47 -0.61
C ILE A 480 20.07 14.08 0.68
N ASP A 481 20.40 12.79 0.86
CA ASP A 481 21.16 12.33 2.03
C ASP A 481 22.52 13.07 2.12
N ALA A 482 23.25 13.15 1.01
CA ALA A 482 24.53 13.86 0.95
C ALA A 482 24.39 15.36 1.26
N GLU A 483 23.33 16.01 0.78
CA GLU A 483 23.09 17.43 1.05
C GLU A 483 22.70 17.68 2.51
N ILE A 484 21.85 16.84 3.11
CA ILE A 484 21.49 16.96 4.53
C ILE A 484 22.71 16.75 5.43
N ILE A 485 23.58 15.78 5.09
CA ILE A 485 24.87 15.60 5.77
C ILE A 485 25.68 16.89 5.68
N LYS A 486 25.88 17.43 4.48
CA LYS A 486 26.62 18.68 4.27
C LYS A 486 26.05 19.85 5.08
N ILE A 487 24.72 20.01 5.11
CA ILE A 487 24.04 21.05 5.91
C ILE A 487 24.34 20.86 7.40
N ALA A 488 24.30 19.62 7.90
CA ALA A 488 24.62 19.32 9.30
C ALA A 488 26.09 19.62 9.63
N GLU A 489 27.02 19.40 8.70
CA GLU A 489 28.43 19.74 8.88
C GLU A 489 28.66 21.26 8.88
N GLU A 490 28.20 21.96 7.85
CA GLU A 490 28.51 23.37 7.60
C GLU A 490 27.74 24.34 8.50
N ILE A 491 26.46 24.03 8.77
CA ILE A 491 25.57 24.89 9.58
C ILE A 491 25.43 24.34 11.00
N GLY A 492 25.29 23.01 11.11
CA GLY A 492 25.03 22.35 12.39
C GLY A 492 26.25 22.03 13.24
N GLY A 493 27.46 22.11 12.68
CA GLY A 493 28.69 21.70 13.34
C GLY A 493 28.74 20.20 13.67
N GLN A 494 27.98 19.37 12.97
CA GLN A 494 27.91 17.92 13.15
C GLN A 494 28.63 17.20 12.00
N PRO A 495 29.92 16.81 12.18
CA PRO A 495 30.69 16.17 11.13
C PRO A 495 30.16 14.77 10.78
N TYR A 496 30.33 14.36 9.53
CA TYR A 496 30.20 12.97 9.14
C TYR A 496 31.30 12.13 9.79
N VAL A 497 30.92 11.06 10.50
CA VAL A 497 31.86 10.11 11.09
C VAL A 497 31.95 8.85 10.21
N ASP A 498 30.81 8.18 10.03
CA ASP A 498 30.64 7.00 9.19
C ASP A 498 29.15 6.81 8.81
N ASP A 499 28.85 5.74 8.06
CA ASP A 499 27.49 5.45 7.57
C ASP A 499 26.47 5.20 8.70
N PHE A 500 26.92 4.81 9.90
CA PHE A 500 26.08 4.52 11.06
C PHE A 500 26.02 5.68 12.05
N ASN A 501 26.96 6.62 11.98
CA ASN A 501 27.08 7.75 12.88
C ASN A 501 27.13 9.08 12.09
N ASN A 502 25.98 9.45 11.55
CA ASN A 502 25.75 10.73 10.90
C ASN A 502 24.30 11.18 11.11
N ILE A 503 23.97 12.40 10.68
CA ILE A 503 22.63 12.98 10.85
C ILE A 503 21.52 12.13 10.20
N ILE A 504 21.79 11.49 9.06
CA ILE A 504 20.81 10.64 8.36
C ILE A 504 20.51 9.39 9.20
N ALA A 505 21.54 8.69 9.68
CA ALA A 505 21.37 7.52 10.53
C ALA A 505 20.58 7.84 11.80
N LYS A 506 20.85 9.02 12.41
CA LYS A 506 20.09 9.52 13.55
C LYS A 506 18.61 9.73 13.21
N LEU A 507 18.29 10.46 12.13
CA LEU A 507 16.90 10.73 11.74
C LEU A 507 16.13 9.44 11.41
N VAL A 508 16.79 8.46 10.79
CA VAL A 508 16.17 7.14 10.54
C VAL A 508 15.90 6.40 11.84
N ALA A 509 16.88 6.34 12.75
CA ALA A 509 16.73 5.67 14.05
C ALA A 509 15.64 6.30 14.92
N GLU A 510 15.44 7.61 14.81
CA GLU A 510 14.36 8.35 15.49
C GLU A 510 13.00 8.24 14.79
N GLY A 511 12.89 7.54 13.65
CA GLY A 511 11.64 7.45 12.89
C GLY A 511 11.21 8.77 12.25
N ARG A 512 12.17 9.65 11.96
CA ARG A 512 11.95 11.02 11.44
C ARG A 512 12.40 11.21 9.99
N LEU A 513 12.92 10.17 9.34
CA LEU A 513 13.26 10.18 7.92
C LEU A 513 12.74 8.92 7.24
N MET A 514 11.70 9.10 6.44
CA MET A 514 10.98 8.05 5.72
C MET A 514 11.25 8.14 4.22
N ARG A 515 11.25 7.00 3.54
CA ARG A 515 11.54 6.91 2.10
C ARG A 515 10.56 6.01 1.37
N ASP A 516 10.06 6.51 0.24
CA ASP A 516 9.32 5.74 -0.76
C ASP A 516 10.01 5.93 -2.12
N VAL A 517 11.01 5.09 -2.40
CA VAL A 517 11.96 5.29 -3.50
C VAL A 517 12.00 4.10 -4.45
N TYR A 518 12.01 4.39 -5.75
CA TYR A 518 11.99 3.40 -6.83
C TYR A 518 13.20 3.49 -7.76
#